data_AF-A0A1V4VMT9-F1
#
_entry.id   AF-A0A1V4VMT9-F1
#
_cell.length_a   1.000
_cell.length_b   1.000
_cell.length_c   1.000
_cell.angle_alpha   90.00
_cell.angle_beta   90.00
_cell.angle_gamma   90.00
#
_symmetry.space_group_name_H-M   'P 1'
#
loop_
_entity.id
_entity.type
_entity.pdbx_description
1 polymer ?
#
loop_
_entity_poly.entity_id
_entity_poly.type
_entity_poly.pdbx_seq_one_letter_code
_entity_poly.pdbx_strand_id
1 'polypeptide(L)'
;MQNLHNKTADQVLALLNADINGLNDRDVNRIRSEYGYNELKETKKKSVFSVFFSQFTDFLVIILLVAALVSIFLRDYESAVVIIAVTILNAFLGTVQHVKAERSLESLKALASPLARVLRNGYKVEIPSREVVVGDIMYLEAGDYVSADCRIIENHSLQANESSLTGESVSVAKSDEKIDAVEVPVADRKNMAFTGTQPQPQLPCPNNNR
;
A
#
# COMPACT_ATOMS: atom_id res chain seq x y z
N MET A 1 6.16 9.01 12.46
CA MET A 1 7.34 9.77 12.93
C MET A 1 7.35 11.11 12.22
N GLN A 2 7.07 12.21 12.93
CA GLN A 2 6.95 13.52 12.28
C GLN A 2 8.34 14.18 12.14
N ASN A 3 8.63 14.66 10.93
CA ASN A 3 9.74 15.57 10.60
C ASN A 3 11.14 14.97 10.42
N LEU A 4 11.29 13.86 9.68
CA LEU A 4 12.63 13.41 9.24
C LEU A 4 13.29 14.37 8.23
N HIS A 5 12.48 15.12 7.47
CA HIS A 5 12.96 16.07 6.46
C HIS A 5 13.77 17.25 7.06
N ASN A 6 13.54 17.59 8.33
CA ASN A 6 14.24 18.69 9.00
C ASN A 6 15.46 18.24 9.81
N LYS A 7 15.97 17.03 9.55
CA LYS A 7 17.16 16.48 10.19
C LYS A 7 18.21 16.13 9.15
N THR A 8 19.48 16.19 9.55
CA THR A 8 20.59 15.66 8.75
C THR A 8 20.55 14.14 8.74
N ALA A 9 21.24 13.50 7.79
CA ALA A 9 21.33 12.05 7.71
C ALA A 9 21.83 11.43 9.02
N ASP A 10 22.90 11.96 9.60
CA ASP A 10 23.46 11.49 10.87
C ASP A 10 22.47 11.58 12.04
N GLN A 11 21.70 12.68 12.10
CA GLN A 11 20.68 12.86 13.13
C GLN A 11 19.53 11.86 12.98
N VAL A 12 19.16 11.51 11.74
CA VAL A 12 18.12 10.50 11.47
C VAL A 12 18.64 9.11 11.83
N LEU A 13 19.87 8.76 11.46
CA LEU A 13 20.48 7.48 11.83
C LEU A 13 20.55 7.33 13.36
N ALA A 14 21.00 8.37 14.06
CA ALA A 14 21.03 8.36 15.52
C ALA A 14 19.62 8.25 16.14
N LEU A 15 18.63 8.97 15.61
CA LEU A 15 17.24 8.92 16.09
C LEU A 15 16.62 7.54 15.93
N LEU A 16 16.93 6.86 14.82
CA LEU A 16 16.41 5.54 14.50
C LEU A 16 17.25 4.40 15.10
N ASN A 17 18.34 4.71 15.79
CA ASN A 17 19.36 3.74 16.21
C ASN A 17 19.80 2.81 15.06
N ALA A 18 19.93 3.39 13.86
CA ALA A 18 20.34 2.69 12.65
C ALA A 18 21.85 2.85 12.42
N ASP A 19 22.49 1.78 11.94
CA ASP A 19 23.90 1.77 11.56
C ASP A 19 24.03 2.02 10.06
N ILE A 20 24.96 2.89 9.65
CA ILE A 20 25.34 3.15 8.25
C ILE A 20 25.76 1.86 7.51
N ASN A 21 26.22 0.84 8.26
CA ASN A 21 26.61 -0.48 7.75
C ASN A 21 25.44 -1.48 7.68
N GLY A 22 24.22 -1.03 8.00
CA GLY A 22 23.01 -1.84 7.94
C GLY A 22 22.67 -2.52 9.26
N LEU A 23 21.39 -2.87 9.43
CA LEU A 23 20.90 -3.52 10.64
C LEU A 23 21.31 -4.99 10.69
N ASN A 24 21.50 -5.50 11.91
CA ASN A 24 21.69 -6.94 12.12
C ASN A 24 20.35 -7.66 12.35
N ASP A 25 20.33 -8.98 12.20
CA ASP A 25 19.09 -9.77 12.32
C ASP A 25 18.42 -9.65 13.70
N ARG A 26 19.18 -9.41 14.77
CA ARG A 26 18.62 -9.24 16.12
C ARG A 26 17.86 -7.92 16.22
N ASP A 27 18.42 -6.84 15.69
CA ASP A 27 17.76 -5.54 15.65
C ASP A 27 16.53 -5.54 14.75
N VAL A 28 16.60 -6.18 13.58
CA VAL A 28 15.46 -6.35 12.69
C VAL A 28 14.31 -7.08 13.41
N ASN A 29 14.59 -8.19 14.10
CA ASN A 29 13.57 -8.93 14.83
C ASN A 29 12.98 -8.14 16.01
N ARG A 30 13.80 -7.37 16.72
CA ARG A 30 13.36 -6.47 17.79
C ARG A 30 12.41 -5.40 17.26
N ILE A 31 12.81 -4.68 16.20
CA ILE A 31 12.02 -3.61 15.58
C ILE A 31 10.73 -4.18 14.98
N ARG A 32 10.80 -5.34 14.31
CA ARG A 32 9.62 -6.04 13.77
C ARG A 32 8.62 -6.43 14.85
N SER A 33 9.09 -6.80 16.04
CA SER A 33 8.21 -7.12 17.17
C SER A 33 7.51 -5.88 17.73
N GLU A 34 8.11 -4.69 17.59
CA GLU A 34 7.57 -3.41 18.06
C GLU A 34 6.61 -2.75 17.05
N TYR A 35 7.01 -2.71 15.78
CA TYR A 35 6.27 -1.99 14.72
C TYR A 35 5.45 -2.89 13.79
N GLY A 36 5.72 -4.20 13.78
CA GLY A 36 5.12 -5.15 12.84
C GLY A 36 5.79 -5.15 11.46
N TYR A 37 5.10 -5.77 10.49
CA TYR A 37 5.51 -5.78 9.08
C TYR A 37 5.16 -4.46 8.38
N ASN A 38 5.92 -4.12 7.33
CA ASN A 38 5.63 -3.00 6.43
C ASN A 38 4.46 -3.36 5.50
N GLU A 39 3.28 -3.48 6.09
CA GLU A 39 2.04 -3.74 5.37
C GLU A 39 0.92 -2.83 5.88
N LEU A 40 0.10 -2.38 4.95
CA LEU A 40 -1.16 -1.75 5.32
C LEU A 40 -1.99 -2.82 6.05
N LYS A 41 -2.36 -2.54 7.30
CA LYS A 41 -3.26 -3.42 8.07
C LYS A 41 -4.46 -3.77 7.21
N GLU A 42 -4.54 -5.03 6.77
CA GLU A 42 -5.70 -5.50 6.06
C GLU A 42 -6.90 -5.36 6.98
N THR A 43 -7.89 -4.55 6.56
CA THR A 43 -9.20 -4.59 7.18
C THR A 43 -9.70 -6.03 7.08
N LYS A 44 -10.16 -6.60 8.20
CA LYS A 44 -10.64 -7.99 8.26
C LYS A 44 -11.55 -8.28 7.07
N LYS A 45 -11.08 -9.09 6.12
CA LYS A 45 -11.87 -9.50 4.95
C LYS A 45 -13.18 -10.11 5.46
N LYS A 46 -14.31 -9.70 4.89
CA LYS A 46 -15.59 -10.34 5.24
C LYS A 46 -15.49 -11.81 4.79
N SER A 47 -15.76 -12.74 5.70
CA SER A 47 -15.82 -14.16 5.35
C SER A 47 -16.83 -14.38 4.22
N VAL A 48 -16.56 -15.31 3.30
CA VAL A 48 -17.46 -15.65 2.18
C VAL A 48 -18.89 -15.94 2.67
N PHE A 49 -19.01 -16.63 3.82
CA PHE A 49 -20.31 -16.87 4.45
C PHE A 49 -20.96 -15.57 4.95
N SER A 50 -20.17 -14.66 5.55
CA SER A 50 -20.68 -13.35 5.97
C SER A 50 -21.15 -12.51 4.79
N VAL A 51 -20.45 -12.57 3.64
CA VAL A 51 -20.87 -11.90 2.40
C VAL A 51 -22.18 -12.51 1.91
N PHE A 52 -22.31 -13.83 1.88
CA PHE A 52 -23.53 -14.52 1.46
C PHE A 52 -24.73 -14.15 2.34
N PHE A 53 -24.60 -14.22 3.67
CA PHE A 53 -25.67 -13.84 4.59
C PHE A 53 -26.00 -12.34 4.53
N SER A 54 -25.02 -11.49 4.21
CA SER A 54 -25.27 -10.05 4.08
C SER A 54 -26.22 -9.71 2.92
N GLN A 55 -26.32 -10.59 1.91
CA GLN A 55 -27.29 -10.43 0.82
C GLN A 55 -28.74 -10.52 1.32
N PHE A 56 -29.01 -11.30 2.37
CA PHE A 56 -30.35 -11.46 2.96
C PHE A 56 -30.74 -10.31 3.89
N THR A 57 -29.77 -9.50 4.32
CA THR A 57 -30.02 -8.27 5.08
C THR A 57 -30.23 -7.03 4.20
N ASP A 58 -30.10 -7.16 2.87
CA ASP A 58 -30.42 -6.07 1.95
C ASP A 58 -31.92 -5.75 2.00
N PHE A 59 -32.26 -4.46 2.05
CA PHE A 59 -33.64 -3.99 2.15
C PHE A 59 -34.54 -4.55 1.04
N LEU A 60 -34.05 -4.61 -0.20
CA LEU A 60 -34.82 -5.15 -1.33
C LEU A 60 -35.03 -6.66 -1.19
N VAL A 61 -34.03 -7.39 -0.71
CA VAL A 61 -34.13 -8.82 -0.47
C VAL A 61 -35.09 -9.12 0.67
N ILE A 62 -35.07 -8.33 1.75
CA ILE A 62 -36.03 -8.45 2.85
C ILE A 62 -37.46 -8.30 2.34
N ILE A 63 -37.73 -7.33 1.46
CA ILE A 63 -39.06 -7.16 0.86
C ILE A 63 -39.47 -8.42 0.08
N LEU A 64 -38.57 -9.01 -0.70
CA LEU A 64 -38.83 -10.26 -1.43
C LEU A 64 -39.09 -11.44 -0.50
N LEU A 65 -38.34 -11.55 0.60
CA LEU A 65 -38.56 -12.60 1.60
C LEU A 65 -39.93 -12.43 2.29
N VAL A 66 -40.34 -11.20 2.60
CA VAL A 66 -41.68 -10.92 3.14
C VAL A 66 -42.76 -11.28 2.11
N ALA A 67 -42.57 -10.95 0.83
CA ALA A 67 -43.49 -11.35 -0.23
C ALA A 67 -43.60 -12.88 -0.35
N ALA A 68 -42.48 -13.60 -0.29
CA ALA A 68 -42.47 -15.06 -0.29
C ALA A 68 -43.23 -15.65 0.91
N LEU A 69 -43.06 -15.08 2.11
CA LEU A 69 -43.80 -15.50 3.31
C LEU A 69 -45.32 -15.27 3.16
N VAL A 70 -45.73 -14.13 2.58
CA VAL A 70 -47.14 -13.84 2.30
C VAL A 70 -47.71 -14.83 1.28
N SER A 71 -46.98 -15.17 0.21
CA SER A 71 -47.40 -16.19 -0.78
C SER A 71 -47.59 -17.57 -0.14
N ILE A 72 -46.70 -17.98 0.77
CA ILE A 72 -46.84 -19.24 1.51
C ILE A 72 -48.12 -19.22 2.38
N PHE A 73 -48.40 -18.09 3.04
CA PHE A 73 -49.60 -17.95 3.87
C PHE A 73 -50.90 -18.06 3.04
N LEU A 74 -50.87 -17.55 1.80
CA LEU A 74 -51.95 -17.67 0.83
C LEU A 74 -52.03 -19.05 0.15
N ARG A 75 -51.16 -20.00 0.54
CA ARG A 75 -51.00 -21.35 -0.07
C ARG A 75 -50.61 -21.32 -1.55
N ASP A 76 -50.02 -20.22 -2.01
CA ASP A 76 -49.45 -20.10 -3.34
C ASP A 76 -47.97 -20.51 -3.33
N TYR A 77 -47.75 -21.83 -3.30
CA TYR A 77 -46.42 -22.41 -3.20
C TYR A 77 -45.58 -22.22 -4.48
N GLU A 78 -46.23 -22.17 -5.65
CA GLU A 78 -45.57 -21.96 -6.94
C GLU A 78 -44.83 -20.61 -6.95
N SER A 79 -45.52 -19.53 -6.60
CA SER A 79 -44.90 -18.19 -6.53
C SER A 79 -43.82 -18.10 -5.45
N ALA A 80 -44.05 -18.70 -4.27
CA ALA A 80 -43.08 -18.68 -3.18
C ALA A 80 -41.77 -19.37 -3.54
N VAL A 81 -41.84 -20.52 -4.22
CA VAL A 81 -40.66 -21.28 -4.66
C VAL A 81 -39.86 -20.48 -5.68
N VAL A 82 -40.52 -19.82 -6.64
CA VAL A 82 -39.85 -18.98 -7.63
C VAL A 82 -39.11 -17.82 -6.97
N ILE A 83 -39.75 -17.12 -6.02
CA ILE A 83 -39.12 -16.00 -5.29
C ILE A 83 -37.90 -16.48 -4.51
N ILE A 84 -38.01 -17.57 -3.75
CA ILE A 84 -36.90 -18.12 -2.96
C ILE A 84 -35.75 -18.54 -3.88
N ALA A 85 -36.04 -19.20 -5.01
CA ALA A 85 -35.02 -19.63 -5.96
C ALA A 85 -34.25 -18.44 -6.56
N VAL A 86 -34.95 -17.38 -6.96
CA VAL A 86 -34.34 -16.15 -7.50
C VAL A 86 -33.50 -15.44 -6.43
N THR A 87 -33.98 -15.36 -5.19
CA THR A 87 -33.22 -14.76 -4.09
C THR A 87 -31.94 -15.52 -3.78
N ILE A 88 -31.98 -16.86 -3.73
CA ILE A 88 -30.79 -17.69 -3.51
C ILE A 88 -29.80 -17.53 -4.66
N LEU A 89 -30.30 -17.52 -5.91
CA LEU A 89 -29.46 -17.33 -7.08
C LEU A 89 -28.76 -15.96 -7.05
N ASN A 90 -29.48 -14.90 -6.69
CA ASN A 90 -28.91 -13.55 -6.55
C ASN A 90 -27.86 -13.49 -5.44
N ALA A 91 -28.10 -14.11 -4.29
CA ALA A 91 -27.12 -14.16 -3.20
C ALA A 91 -25.85 -14.89 -3.60
N PHE A 92 -25.97 -16.00 -4.33
CA PHE A 92 -24.84 -16.74 -4.89
C PHE A 92 -24.06 -15.88 -5.89
N LEU A 93 -24.75 -15.28 -6.85
CA LEU A 93 -24.13 -14.45 -7.88
C LEU A 93 -23.43 -13.23 -7.28
N GLY A 94 -24.06 -12.57 -6.30
CA GLY A 94 -23.47 -11.46 -5.54
C GLY A 94 -22.23 -11.86 -4.75
N THR A 95 -22.23 -13.05 -4.14
CA THR A 95 -21.05 -13.57 -3.42
C THR A 95 -19.89 -13.86 -4.37
N VAL A 96 -20.16 -14.48 -5.54
CA VAL A 96 -19.14 -14.73 -6.56
C VAL A 96 -18.58 -13.41 -7.11
N GLN A 97 -19.44 -12.43 -7.37
CA GLN A 97 -19.02 -11.09 -7.81
C GLN A 97 -18.13 -10.40 -6.78
N HIS A 98 -18.48 -10.48 -5.50
CA HIS A 98 -17.67 -9.94 -4.41
C HIS A 98 -16.28 -10.59 -4.36
N VAL A 99 -16.21 -11.93 -4.35
CA VAL A 99 -14.92 -12.65 -4.30
C VAL A 99 -14.07 -12.33 -5.53
N LYS A 100 -14.69 -12.21 -6.71
CA LYS A 100 -13.97 -11.85 -7.94
C LYS A 100 -13.40 -10.43 -7.88
N ALA A 101 -14.18 -9.46 -7.40
CA ALA A 101 -13.74 -8.08 -7.24
C ALA A 101 -12.58 -7.97 -6.24
N GLU A 102 -12.68 -8.68 -5.10
CA GLU A 102 -11.67 -8.70 -4.06
C GLU A 102 -10.34 -9.30 -4.56
N ARG A 103 -10.41 -10.42 -5.29
CA ARG A 103 -9.21 -11.05 -5.90
C ARG A 103 -8.51 -10.12 -6.90
N SER A 104 -9.27 -9.39 -7.72
CA SER A 104 -8.66 -8.42 -8.65
C SER A 104 -7.91 -7.32 -7.90
N LEU A 105 -8.48 -6.78 -6.82
CA LEU A 105 -7.82 -5.80 -5.98
C LEU A 105 -6.57 -6.35 -5.30
N GLU A 106 -6.62 -7.59 -4.82
CA GLU A 106 -5.47 -8.27 -4.21
C GLU A 106 -4.34 -8.50 -5.22
N SER A 107 -4.66 -8.89 -6.46
CA SER A 107 -3.66 -9.04 -7.52
C SER A 107 -3.00 -7.71 -7.88
N LEU A 108 -3.76 -6.62 -7.91
CA LEU A 108 -3.20 -5.28 -8.14
C LEU A 108 -2.26 -4.85 -7.00
N LYS A 109 -2.60 -5.16 -5.75
CA LYS A 109 -1.73 -4.90 -4.60
C LYS A 109 -0.43 -5.73 -4.65
N ALA A 110 -0.53 -7.00 -5.02
CA ALA A 110 0.63 -7.89 -5.10
C ALA A 110 1.64 -7.44 -6.17
N LEU A 111 1.19 -6.75 -7.22
CA LEU A 111 2.05 -6.18 -8.26
C LEU A 111 2.78 -4.89 -7.80
N ALA A 112 2.38 -4.27 -6.69
CA ALA A 112 2.86 -2.94 -6.30
C ALA A 112 4.10 -2.92 -5.39
N SER A 113 4.67 -4.06 -4.99
CA SER A 113 5.91 -4.05 -4.19
C SER A 113 6.56 -5.44 -4.20
N PRO A 114 7.36 -5.77 -5.23
CA PRO A 114 7.85 -7.14 -5.37
C PRO A 114 8.95 -7.41 -4.34
N LEU A 115 9.97 -6.55 -4.31
CA LEU A 115 11.17 -6.74 -3.51
C LEU A 115 11.82 -5.38 -3.22
N ALA A 116 12.57 -5.30 -2.12
CA ALA A 116 13.33 -4.14 -1.70
C ALA A 116 14.79 -4.56 -1.46
N ARG A 117 15.74 -3.73 -1.92
CA ARG A 117 17.17 -3.95 -1.70
C ARG A 117 17.64 -3.17 -0.48
N VAL A 118 18.08 -3.88 0.55
CA VAL A 118 18.52 -3.28 1.82
C VAL A 118 19.92 -3.73 2.23
N LEU A 119 20.59 -2.93 3.05
CA LEU A 119 21.84 -3.30 3.71
C LEU A 119 21.53 -3.97 5.05
N ARG A 120 21.84 -5.27 5.18
CA ARG A 120 21.70 -6.02 6.43
C ARG A 120 22.95 -6.86 6.70
N ASN A 121 23.39 -6.88 7.96
CA ASN A 121 24.62 -7.56 8.38
C ASN A 121 25.86 -7.19 7.53
N GLY A 122 25.91 -5.96 6.98
CA GLY A 122 26.99 -5.51 6.09
C GLY A 122 26.89 -5.96 4.63
N TYR A 123 25.84 -6.70 4.24
CA TYR A 123 25.64 -7.19 2.88
C TYR A 123 24.37 -6.59 2.25
N LYS A 124 24.44 -6.31 0.94
CA LYS A 124 23.27 -5.92 0.15
C LYS A 124 22.43 -7.17 -0.09
N VAL A 125 21.19 -7.17 0.40
CA VAL A 125 20.25 -8.27 0.28
C VAL A 125 18.93 -7.80 -0.28
N GLU A 126 18.29 -8.64 -1.08
CA GLU A 126 16.97 -8.39 -1.63
C GLU A 126 15.94 -9.14 -0.78
N ILE A 127 14.97 -8.40 -0.23
CA ILE A 127 13.97 -8.91 0.70
C ILE A 127 12.57 -8.51 0.22
N PRO A 128 11.50 -9.22 0.62
CA PRO A 128 10.15 -8.75 0.37
C PRO A 128 9.93 -7.36 0.97
N SER A 129 9.26 -6.45 0.25
CA SER A 129 8.99 -5.09 0.73
C SER A 129 8.22 -5.04 2.06
N ARG A 130 7.41 -6.07 2.34
CA ARG A 130 6.73 -6.30 3.63
C ARG A 130 7.69 -6.48 4.80
N GLU A 131 8.89 -6.98 4.55
CA GLU A 131 9.90 -7.29 5.57
C GLU A 131 10.82 -6.13 5.91
N VAL A 132 10.71 -5.01 5.18
CA VAL A 132 11.43 -3.77 5.47
C VAL A 132 10.99 -3.25 6.84
N VAL A 133 11.96 -2.83 7.65
CA VAL A 133 11.73 -2.27 8.99
C VAL A 133 12.26 -0.84 9.09
N VAL A 134 11.77 -0.11 10.09
CA VAL A 134 12.27 1.24 10.37
C VAL A 134 13.76 1.18 10.68
N GLY A 135 14.57 1.98 10.00
CA GLY A 135 16.02 2.01 10.15
C GLY A 135 16.80 1.13 9.16
N ASP A 136 16.12 0.35 8.31
CA ASP A 136 16.79 -0.29 7.18
C ASP A 136 17.39 0.77 6.23
N ILE A 137 18.60 0.51 5.73
CA ILE A 137 19.22 1.29 4.67
C ILE A 137 18.83 0.68 3.33
N MET A 138 18.03 1.41 2.56
CA MET A 138 17.52 0.96 1.27
C MET A 138 18.36 1.54 0.14
N TYR A 139 18.70 0.70 -0.84
CA TYR A 139 19.27 1.13 -2.11
C TYR A 139 18.16 1.27 -3.13
N LEU A 140 18.09 2.42 -3.79
CA LEU A 140 17.11 2.74 -4.81
C LEU A 140 17.83 2.97 -6.13
N GLU A 141 17.50 2.17 -7.15
CA GLU A 141 17.99 2.36 -8.51
C GLU A 141 16.86 2.83 -9.45
N ALA A 142 17.26 3.31 -10.62
CA ALA A 142 16.31 3.71 -11.65
C ALA A 142 15.43 2.52 -12.06
N GLY A 143 14.11 2.70 -11.97
CA GLY A 143 13.13 1.66 -12.30
C GLY A 143 12.57 0.91 -11.10
N ASP A 144 13.20 1.02 -9.92
CA ASP A 144 12.69 0.43 -8.68
C ASP A 144 11.42 1.14 -8.19
N TYR A 145 10.68 0.51 -7.27
CA TYR A 145 9.62 1.17 -6.51
C TYR A 145 10.08 1.41 -5.08
N VAL A 146 9.85 2.63 -4.58
CA VAL A 146 10.14 2.96 -3.19
C VAL A 146 9.19 2.18 -2.28
N SER A 147 9.74 1.29 -1.45
CA SER A 147 8.95 0.32 -0.65
C SER A 147 8.47 0.86 0.70
N ALA A 148 9.06 1.95 1.19
CA ALA A 148 8.69 2.63 2.43
C ALA A 148 9.09 4.11 2.33
N ASP A 149 8.53 4.95 3.21
CA ASP A 149 8.94 6.36 3.26
C ASP A 149 10.39 6.47 3.79
N CYS A 150 11.29 7.00 2.97
CA CYS A 150 12.72 7.04 3.23
C CYS A 150 13.23 8.48 3.34
N ARG A 151 14.20 8.69 4.24
CA ARG A 151 15.08 9.87 4.21
C ARG A 151 16.28 9.55 3.32
N ILE A 152 16.58 10.42 2.38
CA ILE A 152 17.72 10.24 1.47
C ILE A 152 19.02 10.51 2.25
N ILE A 153 19.96 9.58 2.27
CA ILE A 153 21.25 9.73 2.96
C ILE A 153 22.34 10.15 1.97
N GLU A 154 22.31 9.56 0.77
CA GLU A 154 23.23 9.82 -0.32
C GLU A 154 22.44 9.76 -1.63
N ASN A 155 22.79 10.60 -2.60
CA ASN A 155 22.20 10.54 -3.94
C ASN A 155 23.25 10.84 -5.02
N HIS A 156 23.02 10.31 -6.22
CA HIS A 156 23.80 10.63 -7.42
C HIS A 156 22.83 11.06 -8.53
N SER A 157 22.41 12.33 -8.53
CA SER A 157 21.51 12.87 -9.56
C SER A 157 20.14 12.16 -9.64
N LEU A 158 19.60 11.80 -8.47
CA LEU A 158 18.32 11.09 -8.35
C LEU A 158 17.14 11.99 -8.74
N GLN A 159 16.26 11.51 -9.61
CA GLN A 159 14.91 12.05 -9.76
C GLN A 159 13.89 11.02 -9.30
N ALA A 160 12.72 11.46 -8.86
CA ALA A 160 11.59 10.57 -8.59
C ALA A 160 10.33 11.07 -9.30
N ASN A 161 9.59 10.15 -9.90
CA ASN A 161 8.24 10.41 -10.38
C ASN A 161 7.27 10.23 -9.21
N GLU A 162 6.66 11.34 -8.80
CA GLU A 162 5.74 11.40 -7.65
C GLU A 162 4.27 11.54 -8.08
N SER A 163 3.93 11.16 -9.30
CA SER A 163 2.55 11.23 -9.83
C SER A 163 1.52 10.52 -8.96
N SER A 164 1.92 9.46 -8.25
CA SER A 164 1.07 8.75 -7.28
C SER A 164 0.72 9.60 -6.05
N LEU A 165 1.52 10.61 -5.73
CA LEU A 165 1.38 11.48 -4.55
C LEU A 165 0.87 12.87 -4.89
N THR A 166 1.33 13.46 -5.99
CA THR A 166 1.02 14.84 -6.39
C THR A 166 0.01 14.93 -7.54
N GLY A 167 -0.18 13.84 -8.30
CA GLY A 167 -0.95 13.85 -9.55
C GLY A 167 -0.20 14.45 -10.74
N GLU A 168 1.03 14.93 -10.54
CA GLU A 168 1.85 15.52 -11.59
C GLU A 168 2.87 14.49 -12.11
N SER A 169 2.91 14.27 -13.43
CA SER A 169 3.84 13.32 -14.06
C SER A 169 5.25 13.86 -14.25
N VAL A 170 5.56 15.05 -13.73
CA VAL A 170 6.88 15.67 -13.85
C VAL A 170 7.79 15.11 -12.77
N SER A 171 8.97 14.61 -13.17
CA SER A 171 9.96 14.08 -12.25
C SER A 171 10.57 15.20 -11.40
N VAL A 172 10.69 14.95 -10.10
CA VAL A 172 11.24 15.90 -9.12
C VAL A 172 12.66 15.49 -8.77
N ALA A 173 13.60 16.42 -8.89
CA ALA A 173 14.98 16.21 -8.45
C ALA A 173 15.05 16.13 -6.92
N LYS A 174 15.69 15.08 -6.43
CA LYS A 174 15.86 14.80 -5.00
C LYS A 174 17.21 15.31 -4.49
N SER A 175 17.29 15.58 -3.18
CA SER A 175 18.49 16.09 -2.51
C SER A 175 18.69 15.35 -1.18
N ASP A 176 19.93 15.18 -0.74
CA ASP A 176 20.27 14.66 0.59
C ASP A 176 20.34 15.76 1.66
N GLU A 177 20.33 17.04 1.25
CA GLU A 177 20.40 18.18 2.15
C GLU A 177 19.21 18.27 3.11
N LYS A 178 19.47 18.83 4.30
CA LYS A 178 18.43 19.11 5.28
C LYS A 178 17.56 20.29 4.79
N ILE A 179 16.25 20.19 5.02
CA ILE A 179 15.34 21.32 4.80
C ILE A 179 15.07 21.99 6.16
N ASP A 180 15.44 23.26 6.32
CA ASP A 180 15.36 23.96 7.61
C ASP A 180 13.94 24.36 8.02
N ALA A 181 13.02 24.46 7.07
CA ALA A 181 11.63 24.80 7.33
C ALA A 181 10.92 23.69 8.14
N VAL A 182 10.15 24.10 9.15
CA VAL A 182 9.45 23.19 10.07
C VAL A 182 8.18 22.61 9.43
N GLU A 183 7.47 23.42 8.65
CA GLU A 183 6.28 23.01 7.91
C GLU A 183 6.56 23.11 6.42
N VAL A 184 6.77 21.95 5.80
CA VAL A 184 6.97 21.81 4.37
C VAL A 184 5.90 20.87 3.83
N PRO A 185 5.13 21.27 2.80
CA PRO A 185 4.21 20.37 2.10
C PRO A 185 4.92 19.10 1.67
N VAL A 186 4.21 17.97 1.64
CA VAL A 186 4.84 16.67 1.34
C VAL A 186 5.54 16.68 -0.03
N ALA A 187 4.93 17.34 -1.02
CA ALA A 187 5.49 17.51 -2.37
C ALA A 187 6.83 18.28 -2.39
N ASP A 188 7.04 19.19 -1.45
CA ASP A 188 8.25 20.02 -1.38
C ASP A 188 9.38 19.36 -0.57
N ARG A 189 9.13 18.19 0.05
CA ARG A 189 10.13 17.43 0.80
C ARG A 189 11.04 16.65 -0.15
N LYS A 190 11.88 17.38 -0.88
CA LYS A 190 12.84 16.84 -1.87
C LYS A 190 13.90 15.91 -1.27
N ASN A 191 14.04 15.88 0.05
CA ASN A 191 14.95 15.00 0.76
C ASN A 191 14.32 13.71 1.31
N MET A 192 13.06 13.50 0.96
CA MET A 192 12.33 12.27 1.24
C MET A 192 12.03 11.54 -0.08
N ALA A 193 12.04 10.22 -0.03
CA ALA A 193 11.46 9.35 -1.05
C ALA A 193 10.22 8.68 -0.47
N PHE A 194 9.09 8.75 -1.17
CA PHE A 194 7.80 8.27 -0.64
C PHE A 194 7.41 6.92 -1.22
N THR A 195 6.74 6.12 -0.41
CA THR A 195 6.25 4.79 -0.80
C THR A 195 5.42 4.86 -2.08
N GLY A 196 5.72 4.01 -3.06
CA GLY A 196 4.99 3.94 -4.34
C GLY A 196 5.37 5.00 -5.38
N THR A 197 6.40 5.80 -5.11
CA THR A 197 7.05 6.64 -6.14
C THR A 197 8.14 5.85 -6.85
N GLN A 198 8.51 6.28 -8.06
CA GLN A 198 9.49 5.57 -8.89
C GLN A 198 10.74 6.43 -9.11
N PRO A 199 11.94 5.99 -8.66
CA PRO A 199 13.18 6.66 -8.98
C PRO A 199 13.51 6.52 -10.47
N GLN A 200 14.00 7.60 -11.05
CA GLN A 200 14.38 7.71 -12.45
C GLN A 200 15.76 8.37 -12.57
N PRO A 201 16.54 8.01 -13.61
CA PRO A 201 17.78 8.71 -13.87
C PRO A 201 17.47 10.14 -14.28
N GLN A 202 18.38 11.07 -14.00
CA GLN A 202 18.32 12.41 -14.56
C GLN A 202 18.39 12.31 -16.09
N LEU A 203 17.25 12.50 -16.78
CA LEU A 203 17.26 12.69 -18.22
C LEU A 203 18.01 14.00 -18.51
N PRO A 204 18.96 14.01 -19.47
CA PRO A 204 19.57 15.25 -19.89
C PRO A 204 18.47 16.19 -20.36
N CYS A 205 18.48 17.44 -19.87
CA CYS A 205 17.53 18.46 -20.32
C CYS A 205 17.50 18.45 -21.86
N PRO A 206 16.31 18.41 -22.51
CA PRO A 206 16.27 18.60 -23.94
C PRO A 206 16.91 19.96 -24.22
N ASN A 207 18.00 19.92 -24.97
CA ASN A 207 18.84 21.06 -25.29
C ASN A 207 17.96 22.10 -25.97
N ASN A 208 17.49 23.11 -25.22
CA ASN A 208 16.70 24.21 -25.77
C ASN A 208 17.65 25.22 -26.43
N ASN A 209 18.36 24.76 -27.45
CA ASN A 209 19.01 25.65 -28.41
C ASN A 209 18.05 25.77 -29.60
N ARG A 210 17.17 26.77 -29.53
CA ARG A 210 16.59 27.45 -30.70
C ARG A 210 17.12 28.86 -30.74
#